data_AF-A0AAU5YZZ6-F1
#
_entry.id   AF-A0AAU5YZZ6-F1
#
_cell.length_a   1.000
_cell.length_b   1.000
_cell.length_c   1.000
_cell.angle_alpha   90.00
_cell.angle_beta   90.00
_cell.angle_gamma   90.00
#
_symmetry.space_group_name_H-M   'P 1'
#
loop_
_entity.id
_entity.type
_entity.pdbx_description
1 polymer ?
#
loop_
_entity_poly.entity_id
_entity_poly.type
_entity_poly.pdbx_seq_one_letter_code
_entity_poly.pdbx_strand_id
1 'polypeptide(L)'
;MTEIPEEQQAAALRAVKDAGARRAALLAQAEEILTTEIKPAAVKAARLGAGRSRIRQLAQVGPSVLYRWFEEAGIPVLRDNRSARRKTAR
;
A
#
# COMPACT_ATOMS: atom_id res chain seq x y z
N MET A 1 -31.82 -30.32 -7.08
CA MET A 1 -31.39 -28.99 -6.61
C MET A 1 -32.03 -28.78 -5.26
N THR A 2 -31.29 -28.95 -4.17
CA THR A 2 -31.79 -28.70 -2.82
C THR A 2 -31.74 -27.19 -2.59
N GLU A 3 -32.91 -26.57 -2.46
CA GLU A 3 -33.03 -25.18 -2.04
C GLU A 3 -32.40 -25.03 -0.65
N ILE A 4 -31.41 -24.15 -0.54
CA ILE A 4 -30.86 -23.79 0.78
C ILE A 4 -32.00 -23.09 1.53
N PRO A 5 -32.37 -23.53 2.73
CA PRO A 5 -33.41 -22.86 3.51
C PRO A 5 -33.05 -21.39 3.71
N GLU A 6 -34.01 -20.48 3.49
CA GLU A 6 -33.79 -19.02 3.53
C GLU A 6 -33.08 -18.55 4.80
N GLU A 7 -33.31 -19.22 5.93
CA GLU A 7 -32.64 -18.94 7.21
C GLU A 7 -31.13 -19.21 7.16
N GLN A 8 -30.69 -20.30 6.52
CA GLN A 8 -29.27 -20.61 6.36
C GLN A 8 -28.59 -19.60 5.43
N GLN A 9 -29.28 -19.17 4.38
CA GLN A 9 -28.79 -18.12 3.50
C GLN A 9 -28.68 -16.78 4.24
N ALA A 10 -29.69 -16.40 5.02
CA ALA A 10 -29.67 -15.18 5.82
C ALA A 10 -28.55 -15.18 6.86
N ALA A 11 -28.30 -16.32 7.52
CA ALA A 11 -27.20 -16.47 8.46
C ALA A 11 -25.82 -16.33 7.76
N ALA A 12 -25.65 -16.96 6.60
CA ALA A 12 -24.42 -16.83 5.80
C ALA A 12 -24.17 -15.38 5.36
N LEU A 13 -25.20 -14.67 4.90
CA LEU A 13 -25.08 -13.27 4.50
C LEU A 13 -24.76 -12.35 5.67
N ARG A 14 -25.32 -12.60 6.87
CA ARG A 14 -24.94 -11.87 8.10
C ARG A 14 -23.47 -12.07 8.44
N ALA A 15 -22.98 -13.31 8.38
CA ALA A 15 -21.56 -13.60 8.63
C ALA A 15 -20.63 -12.86 7.65
N VAL A 16 -20.99 -12.80 6.36
CA VAL A 16 -20.23 -12.02 5.36
C VAL A 16 -20.27 -10.53 5.67
N LYS A 17 -21.43 -9.97 6.02
CA LYS A 17 -21.58 -8.57 6.41
C LYS A 17 -20.68 -8.23 7.61
N ASP A 18 -20.70 -9.06 8.65
CA ASP A 18 -19.95 -8.80 9.88
C ASP A 18 -18.44 -8.92 9.65
N ALA A 19 -18.00 -9.91 8.88
CA ALA A 19 -16.59 -10.03 8.47
C ALA A 19 -16.16 -8.83 7.60
N GLY A 20 -16.99 -8.41 6.65
CA GLY A 20 -16.75 -7.25 5.81
C GLY A 20 -16.62 -5.96 6.61
N ALA A 21 -17.52 -5.73 7.57
CA ALA A 21 -17.49 -4.56 8.44
C ALA A 21 -16.22 -4.50 9.29
N ARG A 22 -15.82 -5.64 9.90
CA ARG A 22 -14.56 -5.73 10.65
C ARG A 22 -13.35 -5.45 9.77
N ARG A 23 -13.30 -6.05 8.57
CA ARG A 23 -12.21 -5.81 7.62
C ARG A 23 -12.13 -4.34 7.21
N ALA A 24 -13.27 -3.71 6.92
CA ALA A 24 -13.32 -2.30 6.55
C ALA A 24 -12.81 -1.40 7.68
N ALA A 25 -13.21 -1.66 8.93
CA ALA A 25 -12.74 -0.89 10.08
C ALA A 25 -11.21 -1.01 10.27
N LEU A 26 -10.65 -2.22 10.12
CA LEU A 26 -9.20 -2.42 10.21
C LEU A 26 -8.44 -1.73 9.08
N LEU A 27 -8.98 -1.75 7.85
CA LEU A 27 -8.36 -1.05 6.73
C LEU A 27 -8.41 0.47 6.88
N ALA A 28 -9.49 1.01 7.44
CA ALA A 28 -9.57 2.44 7.74
C ALA A 28 -8.50 2.86 8.76
N GLN A 29 -8.32 2.08 9.83
CA GLN A 29 -7.25 2.32 10.80
C GLN A 29 -5.85 2.19 10.18
N ALA A 30 -5.64 1.17 9.33
CA ALA A 30 -4.38 0.99 8.64
C ALA A 30 -4.07 2.15 7.68
N GLU A 31 -5.07 2.68 6.97
CA GLU A 31 -4.91 3.85 6.09
C GLU A 31 -4.60 5.13 6.89
N GLU A 32 -5.21 5.31 8.06
CA GLU A 32 -4.91 6.44 8.95
C GLU A 32 -3.44 6.40 9.38
N ILE A 33 -2.96 5.25 9.88
CA ILE A 33 -1.54 5.06 10.26
C ILE A 33 -0.63 5.30 9.06
N LEU A 34 -1.01 4.76 7.89
CA LEU A 34 -0.23 4.87 6.67
C LEU A 34 -0.04 6.34 6.25
N THR A 35 -1.10 7.13 6.32
CA THR A 35 -1.13 8.51 5.83
C THR A 35 -0.61 9.52 6.83
N THR A 36 -0.94 9.37 8.11
CA THR A 36 -0.61 10.33 9.16
C THR A 36 0.72 10.05 9.85
N GLU A 37 1.17 8.80 9.89
CA GLU A 37 2.40 8.43 10.58
C GLU A 37 3.50 7.98 9.59
N ILE A 38 3.23 6.94 8.80
CA ILE A 38 4.25 6.28 7.97
C ILE A 38 4.71 7.19 6.83
N LYS A 39 3.77 7.76 6.07
CA LYS A 39 4.09 8.65 4.93
C LYS A 39 5.00 9.82 5.34
N PRO A 40 4.66 10.66 6.34
CA PRO A 40 5.52 11.77 6.73
C PRO A 40 6.87 11.31 7.29
N ALA A 41 6.92 10.20 8.04
CA ALA A 41 8.17 9.63 8.53
C ALA A 41 9.08 9.15 7.37
N ALA A 42 8.50 8.49 6.36
CA ALA A 42 9.22 8.03 5.17
C ALA A 42 9.79 9.22 4.37
N VAL A 43 9.00 10.28 4.17
CA VAL A 43 9.44 11.51 3.50
C VAL A 43 10.55 12.19 4.29
N LYS A 44 10.43 12.30 5.62
CA LYS A 44 11.46 12.85 6.49
C LYS A 44 12.76 12.05 6.40
N ALA A 45 12.68 10.72 6.48
CA ALA A 45 13.84 9.84 6.36
C ALA A 45 14.55 10.03 5.01
N ALA A 46 13.80 10.13 3.91
CA ALA A 46 14.36 10.38 2.59
C ALA A 46 15.05 11.75 2.49
N ARG A 47 14.47 12.80 3.07
CA ARG A 47 15.09 14.13 3.15
C ARG A 47 16.39 14.13 3.97
N LEU A 48 16.48 13.27 4.98
CA LEU A 48 17.70 13.04 5.76
C LEU A 48 18.71 12.11 5.07
N GLY A 49 18.44 11.69 3.82
CA GLY A 49 19.36 10.89 3.02
C GLY A 49 19.26 9.38 3.23
N ALA A 50 18.25 8.88 3.96
CA ALA A 50 18.08 7.44 4.13
C ALA A 50 17.78 6.73 2.79
N GLY A 51 18.33 5.53 2.62
CA GLY A 51 18.20 4.76 1.39
C GLY A 51 16.76 4.32 1.10
N ARG A 52 16.28 4.58 -0.13
CA ARG A 52 14.89 4.29 -0.56
C ARG A 52 14.46 2.84 -0.32
N SER A 53 15.36 1.88 -0.60
CA SER A 53 15.08 0.44 -0.39
C SER A 53 14.82 0.12 1.09
N ARG A 54 15.56 0.75 2.00
CA ARG A 54 15.41 0.55 3.44
C ARG A 54 14.11 1.19 3.95
N ILE A 55 13.83 2.41 3.51
CA ILE A 55 12.55 3.08 3.82
C ILE A 55 11.38 2.21 3.38
N ARG A 56 11.40 1.69 2.15
CA ARG A 56 10.35 0.81 1.62
C ARG A 56 10.13 -0.45 2.48
N GLN A 57 11.23 -1.12 2.84
CA GLN A 57 11.18 -2.34 3.64
C GLN A 57 10.56 -2.08 5.03
N LEU A 58 10.96 -0.98 5.68
CA LEU A 58 10.44 -0.63 7.00
C LEU A 58 9.00 -0.13 6.96
N ALA A 59 8.65 0.66 5.94
CA ALA A 59 7.30 1.15 5.74
C ALA A 59 6.31 0.07 5.29
N GLN A 60 6.79 -1.13 4.89
CA GLN A 60 5.95 -2.24 4.43
C GLN A 60 5.02 -1.87 3.26
N VAL A 61 5.48 -0.99 2.37
CA VAL A 61 4.72 -0.55 1.20
C VAL A 61 5.31 -1.02 -0.12
N GLY A 62 4.44 -1.11 -1.13
CA GLY A 62 4.85 -1.31 -2.51
C GLY A 62 5.70 -0.14 -3.04
N PRO A 63 6.55 -0.38 -4.05
CA PRO A 63 7.41 0.66 -4.62
C PRO A 63 6.60 1.83 -5.21
N SER A 64 5.47 1.55 -5.87
CA SER A 64 4.62 2.60 -6.46
C SER A 64 4.06 3.57 -5.43
N VAL A 65 3.69 3.07 -4.24
CA VAL A 65 3.16 3.90 -3.15
C VAL A 65 4.25 4.83 -2.62
N LEU A 66 5.44 4.28 -2.34
CA LEU A 66 6.57 5.07 -1.84
C LEU A 66 7.00 6.14 -2.86
N TYR A 67 7.06 5.79 -4.14
CA TYR A 67 7.46 6.73 -5.19
C TYR A 67 6.44 7.84 -5.37
N ARG A 68 5.14 7.53 -5.30
CA ARG A 68 4.10 8.56 -5.29
C ARG A 68 4.29 9.54 -4.14
N TRP A 69 4.56 9.06 -2.92
CA TRP A 69 4.82 9.96 -1.79
C TRP A 69 6.05 10.84 -1.99
N PHE A 70 7.12 10.30 -2.59
CA PHE A 70 8.32 11.07 -2.89
C PHE A 70 8.07 12.10 -4.00
N GLU A 71 7.35 11.74 -5.05
CA GLU A 71 6.93 12.67 -6.12
C GLU A 71 6.07 13.81 -5.54
N GLU A 72 5.05 13.50 -4.72
CA GLU A 72 4.22 14.50 -4.02
C GLU A 72 5.04 15.42 -3.10
N ALA A 73 6.13 14.90 -2.51
CA ALA A 73 7.01 15.65 -1.62
C ALA A 73 8.17 16.38 -2.34
N GLY A 74 8.23 16.32 -3.67
CA GLY A 74 9.29 16.91 -4.49
C GLY A 74 10.64 16.20 -4.39
N ILE A 75 10.67 14.97 -3.87
CA ILE A 75 11.89 14.17 -3.75
C ILE A 75 12.13 13.44 -5.09
N PRO A 76 13.27 13.66 -5.76
CA PRO A 76 13.53 13.05 -7.06
C PRO A 76 13.60 11.53 -6.91
N VAL A 77 12.74 10.82 -7.63
CA VAL A 77 12.81 9.36 -7.80
C VAL A 77 13.53 9.12 -9.12
N LEU A 78 14.80 8.71 -9.04
CA LEU A 78 15.52 8.25 -10.24
C LEU A 78 14.77 7.03 -10.79
N ARG A 79 13.96 7.24 -11.83
CA ARG A 79 13.45 6.16 -12.67
C ARG A 79 14.67 5.64 -13.40
N ASP A 80 15.19 4.54 -12.90
CA ASP A 80 16.41 3.93 -13.39
C ASP A 80 16.17 3.58 -14.86
N ASN A 81 16.69 4.38 -15.79
CA ASN A 81 16.69 4.14 -17.24
C ASN A 81 17.65 2.98 -17.58
N ARG A 82 17.54 1.85 -16.87
CA ARG A 82 18.29 0.63 -17.17
C ARG A 82 17.98 0.06 -18.56
N SER A 83 16.88 0.49 -19.19
CA SER A 83 16.58 0.20 -20.60
C SER A 83 17.41 1.03 -21.59
N ALA A 84 17.92 2.21 -21.20
CA ALA A 84 18.70 3.07 -22.09
C ALA A 84 20.18 2.67 -22.18
N ARG A 85 20.77 2.12 -21.11
CA ARG A 85 22.18 1.71 -21.08
C ARG A 85 22.49 0.39 -21.80
N ARG A 86 21.47 -0.38 -22.22
CA ARG A 86 21.65 -1.67 -22.93
C ARG A 86 21.67 -1.55 -24.46
N LYS A 87 21.39 -0.38 -25.04
CA LYS A 87 21.36 -0.19 -26.51
C LYS A 87 22.65 0.36 -27.13
N THR A 88 23.64 0.76 -26.33
CA THR A 88 24.89 1.36 -26.83
C THR A 88 26.10 0.43 -26.73
N ALA A 89 25.91 -0.80 -26.24
CA ALA A 89 26.93 -1.85 -26.26
C ALA A 89 26.55 -2.89 -27.32
N ARG A 90 26.68 -2.52 -28.59
CA ARG A 90 26.68 -3.45 -29.71
C ARG A 90 27.71 -3.00 -30.74
#